data_AF-W1XW13-F1
#
_entry.id   AF-W1XW13-F1
#
_cell.length_a   1.000
_cell.length_b   1.000
_cell.length_c   1.000
_cell.angle_alpha   90.00
_cell.angle_beta   90.00
_cell.angle_gamma   90.00
#
_symmetry.space_group_name_H-M   'P 1'
#
loop_
_entity.id
_entity.type
_entity.pdbx_description
1 polymer ?
#
loop_
_entity_poly.entity_id
_entity_poly.type
_entity_poly.pdbx_seq_one_letter_code
_entity_poly.pdbx_strand_id
1 'polypeptide(L)' 'IAIANIHLRTADRVLIKMAEFEARSFEELFQGTKSVEWSKLIPIDGVMHVTGKSIKSTLHSVPDCQSIVKK' A
#
# COMPACT_ATOMS: atom_id res chain seq x y z
N ILE A 1 12.19 -12.90 -4.22
CA ILE A 1 12.24 -11.90 -3.11
C ILE A 1 13.39 -12.20 -2.15
N ALA A 2 13.47 -13.39 -1.55
CA ALA A 2 14.53 -13.75 -0.58
C ALA A 2 15.97 -13.50 -1.09
N ILE A 3 16.27 -13.90 -2.34
CA ILE A 3 17.61 -13.67 -2.95
C ILE A 3 17.93 -12.17 -3.02
N ALA A 4 16.98 -11.33 -3.44
CA ALA A 4 17.17 -9.89 -3.54
C ALA A 4 17.46 -9.24 -2.17
N ASN A 5 16.76 -9.67 -1.12
CA ASN A 5 17.02 -9.20 0.25
C ASN A 5 18.44 -9.55 0.75
N ILE A 6 19.05 -10.63 0.26
CA ILE A 6 20.38 -11.07 0.68
C ILE A 6 21.49 -10.41 -0.15
N HIS A 7 21.26 -10.19 -1.45
CA HIS A 7 22.34 -9.84 -2.39
C HIS A 7 22.41 -8.36 -2.76
N LEU A 8 21.36 -7.57 -2.55
CA LEU A 8 21.38 -6.14 -2.84
C LEU A 8 22.20 -5.41 -1.77
N ARG A 9 23.32 -4.81 -2.18
CA ARG A 9 24.25 -4.11 -1.26
C ARG A 9 24.02 -2.62 -1.12
N THR A 10 23.21 -2.05 -2.00
CA THR A 10 22.99 -0.59 -2.11
C THR A 10 21.50 -0.21 -2.10
N ALA A 11 20.60 -1.19 -2.03
CA ALA A 11 19.17 -0.92 -2.00
C ALA A 11 18.71 -0.67 -0.57
N ASP A 12 17.92 0.39 -0.35
CA ASP A 12 17.36 0.69 0.97
C ASP A 12 16.34 -0.36 1.43
N ARG A 13 15.39 -0.73 0.55
CA ARG A 13 14.29 -1.64 0.85
C ARG A 13 13.83 -2.42 -0.38
N VAL A 14 13.39 -3.67 -0.16
CA VAL A 14 12.69 -4.48 -1.16
C VAL A 14 11.22 -4.57 -0.77
N LEU A 15 10.33 -4.03 -1.61
CA LEU A 15 8.89 -4.00 -1.37
C LEU A 15 8.15 -4.82 -2.43
N ILE A 16 7.01 -5.39 -2.04
CA ILE A 16 6.08 -6.05 -2.97
C ILE A 16 5.06 -5.02 -3.42
N LYS A 17 4.95 -4.81 -4.74
CA LYS A 17 3.91 -3.98 -5.32
C LYS A 17 2.62 -4.79 -5.43
N MET A 18 1.64 -4.45 -4.61
CA MET A 18 0.36 -5.16 -4.52
C MET A 18 -0.59 -4.79 -5.66
N ALA A 19 -0.73 -3.50 -5.93
CA ALA A 19 -1.56 -2.95 -6.99
C ALA A 19 -1.08 -1.54 -7.34
N GLU A 20 -1.50 -1.05 -8.50
CA GLU A 20 -1.40 0.34 -8.91
C GLU A 20 -2.67 0.70 -9.68
N PHE A 21 -3.28 1.82 -9.33
CA PHE A 21 -4.49 2.31 -9.97
C PHE A 21 -4.58 3.82 -9.79
N GLU A 22 -5.30 4.49 -10.69
CA GLU A 22 -5.61 5.90 -10.56
C GLU A 22 -6.81 6.09 -9.61
N ALA A 23 -6.69 6.99 -8.65
CA ALA A 23 -7.78 7.37 -7.75
C ALA A 23 -7.83 8.90 -7.64
N ARG A 24 -8.97 9.48 -8.02
CA ARG A 24 -9.25 10.92 -7.92
C ARG A 24 -10.18 11.23 -6.76
N SER A 25 -10.83 10.21 -6.19
CA SER A 25 -11.68 10.31 -5.00
C SER A 25 -11.28 9.31 -3.92
N PHE A 26 -11.69 9.59 -2.68
CA PHE A 26 -11.49 8.69 -1.54
C PHE A 26 -12.20 7.35 -1.70
N GLU A 27 -13.36 7.34 -2.36
CA GLU A 27 -14.11 6.11 -2.64
C GLU A 27 -13.39 5.22 -3.65
N GLU A 28 -12.85 5.81 -4.73
CA GLU A 28 -12.02 5.08 -5.69
C GLU A 28 -10.77 4.48 -5.03
N LEU A 29 -10.15 5.22 -4.11
CA LEU A 29 -9.02 4.71 -3.32
C LEU A 29 -9.42 3.51 -2.46
N PHE A 30 -10.57 3.58 -1.80
CA PHE A 30 -11.09 2.49 -0.98
C PHE A 30 -11.43 1.25 -1.81
N GLN A 31 -12.20 1.41 -2.88
CA GLN A 31 -12.62 0.28 -3.73
C GLN A 31 -11.42 -0.36 -4.43
N GLY A 32 -10.47 0.44 -4.93
CA GLY A 32 -9.23 -0.04 -5.51
C GLY A 32 -8.42 -0.85 -4.50
N THR A 33 -8.28 -0.35 -3.27
CA THR A 33 -7.58 -1.06 -2.18
C THR A 33 -8.31 -2.36 -1.81
N LYS A 34 -9.63 -2.34 -1.70
CA LYS A 34 -10.45 -3.51 -1.34
C LYS A 34 -10.42 -4.62 -2.40
N SER A 35 -10.25 -4.27 -3.67
CA SER A 35 -10.16 -5.22 -4.77
C SER A 35 -8.88 -6.07 -4.75
N VAL A 36 -7.85 -5.63 -4.02
CA VAL A 36 -6.58 -6.34 -3.92
C VAL A 36 -6.75 -7.59 -3.06
N GLU A 37 -6.20 -8.71 -3.53
CA GLU A 37 -6.25 -9.99 -2.81
C GLU A 37 -5.26 -10.06 -1.63
N TRP A 38 -5.49 -9.25 -0.59
CA TRP A 38 -4.63 -9.17 0.59
C TRP A 38 -4.43 -10.50 1.31
N SER A 39 -5.44 -11.37 1.29
CA SER A 39 -5.44 -12.69 1.95
C SER A 39 -4.37 -13.64 1.42
N LYS A 40 -3.83 -13.41 0.21
CA LYS A 40 -2.72 -14.21 -0.33
C LYS A 40 -1.39 -13.95 0.39
N LEU A 41 -1.24 -12.81 1.05
CA LEU A 41 0.02 -12.38 1.67
C LEU A 41 -0.10 -12.07 3.16
N ILE A 42 -1.25 -11.57 3.62
CA ILE A 42 -1.49 -11.22 5.02
C ILE A 42 -2.43 -12.27 5.63
N PRO A 43 -1.98 -13.02 6.65
CA PRO A 43 -2.83 -13.98 7.36
C PRO A 43 -3.87 -13.26 8.23
N ILE A 44 -4.86 -13.99 8.74
CA ILE A 44 -6.00 -13.43 9.50
C ILE A 44 -5.54 -12.69 10.77
N ASP A 45 -4.46 -13.15 11.39
CA ASP A 45 -3.80 -12.55 12.57
C ASP A 45 -2.69 -11.56 12.20
N GLY A 46 -2.52 -11.26 10.90
CA GLY A 46 -1.52 -10.34 10.40
C GLY A 46 -1.79 -8.89 10.78
N VAL A 47 -0.79 -8.20 11.32
CA VAL A 47 -0.88 -6.77 11.64
C VAL A 47 -0.49 -5.94 10.42
N MET A 48 -1.40 -5.09 9.94
CA MET A 48 -1.15 -4.17 8.83
C MET A 48 -0.83 -2.77 9.32
N HIS A 49 0.40 -2.30 9.07
CA HIS A 49 0.81 -0.92 9.27
C HIS A 49 0.72 -0.15 7.94
N VAL A 50 -0.11 0.90 7.90
CA VAL A 50 -0.33 1.71 6.69
C VAL A 50 0.49 2.99 6.78
N THR A 51 1.46 3.15 5.87
CA THR A 51 2.23 4.39 5.72
C THR A 51 1.84 5.04 4.39
N GLY A 52 1.24 6.22 4.46
CA GLY A 52 0.82 6.99 3.28
C GLY A 52 1.78 8.12 2.92
N LYS A 53 1.92 8.39 1.62
CA LYS A 53 2.55 9.61 1.08
C LYS A 53 1.69 10.11 -0.08
N SER A 54 1.37 11.40 -0.07
CA SER A 54 0.67 12.07 -1.17
C SER A 54 1.48 13.26 -1.66
N ILE A 55 1.67 13.37 -2.98
CA ILE A 55 2.42 14.46 -3.62
C ILE A 55 1.62 14.93 -4.82
N LYS A 56 1.34 16.23 -4.91
CA LYS A 56 0.62 16.87 -6.04
C LYS A 56 -0.63 16.10 -6.49
N SER A 57 -1.36 15.51 -5.55
CA SER A 57 -2.54 14.69 -5.82
C SER A 57 -3.78 15.37 -5.25
N THR A 58 -4.94 15.15 -5.87
CA THR A 58 -6.24 15.66 -5.40
C THR A 58 -6.49 15.25 -3.94
N LEU A 59 -6.11 14.01 -3.60
CA LEU A 59 -6.11 13.46 -2.25
C LEU A 59 -4.84 13.89 -1.48
N HIS A 60 -4.80 15.14 -1.04
CA HIS A 60 -3.64 15.74 -0.36
C HIS A 60 -3.56 15.37 1.13
N SER A 61 -4.68 15.01 1.75
CA SER A 61 -4.73 14.62 3.16
C SER A 61 -4.21 13.21 3.38
N VAL A 62 -2.95 13.11 3.82
CA VAL A 62 -2.28 11.83 4.13
C VAL A 62 -2.97 11.04 5.25
N PRO A 63 -3.42 11.65 6.37
CA PRO A 63 -4.12 10.92 7.43
C PRO A 63 -5.44 10.31 6.97
N ASP A 64 -6.17 11.00 6.08
CA ASP A 64 -7.44 10.49 5.55
C ASP A 64 -7.21 9.30 4.62
N CYS A 65 -6.21 9.38 3.74
CA CYS A 65 -5.81 8.25 2.90
C CYS A 65 -5.43 7.02 3.74
N GLN A 66 -4.70 7.22 4.84
CA GLN A 66 -4.33 6.12 5.73
C GLN A 66 -5.54 5.50 6.43
N SER A 67 -6.46 6.33 6.92
CA SER A 67 -7.67 5.89 7.62
C SER A 67 -8.61 5.12 6.69
N ILE A 68 -8.71 5.54 5.43
CA ILE A 68 -9.55 4.89 4.42
C ILE A 68 -8.97 3.53 4.00
N VAL A 69 -7.65 3.44 3.82
CA VAL A 69 -6.99 2.17 3.46
C VAL A 69 -7.03 1.15 4.60
N LYS A 70 -7.07 1.60 5.86
CA LYS A 70 -7.18 0.73 7.04
C LYS A 70 -8.61 0.27 7.34
N LYS A 71 -9.60 0.85 6.67
CA LYS A 71 -11.01 0.57 6.90
C LYS A 71 -11.42 -0.78 6.32
#